data_AF-A0AAD9U0U7-F1
#
_entry.id   AF-A0AAD9U0U7-F1
#
_cell.length_a   1.000
_cell.length_b   1.000
_cell.length_c   1.000
_cell.angle_alpha   90.00
_cell.angle_beta   90.00
_cell.angle_gamma   90.00
#
_symmetry.space_group_name_H-M   'P 1'
#
loop_
_entity.id
_entity.type
_entity.pdbx_description
1 polymer ?
#
loop_
_entity_poly.entity_id
_entity_poly.type
_entity_poly.pdbx_seq_one_letter_code
_entity_poly.pdbx_strand_id
1 'polypeptide(L)'
;MKAKLKGVEVYDIFYKCSKAYQVVEFNQIMAQIRGIDARAAQYLIEADPKKWARGHFNGRRYCIMTTNIAECLNDILKDAQELPVTKLVEHICGLL
;
A
#
# COMPACT_ATOMS: atom_id res chain seq x y z
N MET A 1 -27.27 14.06 -17.02
CA MET A 1 -25.81 14.08 -17.30
C MET A 1 -25.06 14.06 -15.97
N LYS A 2 -24.54 12.91 -15.53
CA LYS A 2 -23.74 12.83 -14.30
C LYS A 2 -22.26 12.94 -14.68
N ALA A 3 -21.70 14.14 -14.57
CA ALA A 3 -20.26 14.35 -14.58
C ALA A 3 -19.68 13.83 -13.26
N LYS A 4 -19.19 12.58 -13.25
CA LYS A 4 -18.43 12.00 -12.12
C LYS A 4 -17.65 10.76 -12.57
N LEU A 5 -16.64 10.94 -13.43
CA LEU A 5 -15.76 9.84 -13.88
C LEU A 5 -14.25 10.17 -13.77
N LYS A 6 -13.85 11.45 -13.68
CA LYS A 6 -12.43 11.84 -13.61
C LYS A 6 -11.66 11.23 -12.43
N GLY A 7 -12.31 11.04 -11.28
CA GLY A 7 -11.63 10.51 -10.08
C GLY A 7 -11.31 9.01 -10.14
N VAL A 8 -12.10 8.22 -10.86
CA VAL A 8 -11.89 6.76 -11.00
C VAL A 8 -10.72 6.48 -11.93
N GLU A 9 -10.62 7.22 -13.03
CA GLU A 9 -9.50 7.07 -13.99
C GLU A 9 -8.15 7.44 -13.37
N VAL A 10 -8.09 8.49 -12.55
CA VAL A 10 -6.84 8.90 -11.87
C VAL A 10 -6.40 7.85 -10.83
N TYR A 11 -7.35 7.24 -10.12
CA TYR A 11 -7.03 6.15 -9.20
C TYR A 11 -6.46 4.94 -9.95
N ASP A 12 -7.11 4.52 -11.04
CA ASP A 12 -6.68 3.34 -11.79
C ASP A 12 -5.29 3.51 -12.41
N ILE A 13 -4.99 4.68 -12.97
CA ILE A 13 -3.68 4.94 -13.57
C ILE A 13 -2.58 5.03 -12.51
N PHE A 14 -2.87 5.65 -11.36
CA PHE A 14 -1.95 5.65 -10.22
C PHE A 14 -1.73 4.23 -9.67
N TYR A 15 -2.80 3.45 -9.53
CA TYR A 15 -2.72 2.08 -9.05
C TYR A 15 -1.85 1.21 -9.97
N LYS A 16 -2.05 1.31 -11.30
CA LYS A 16 -1.19 0.66 -12.30
C LYS A 16 0.27 1.11 -12.14
N CYS A 17 0.51 2.42 -12.03
CA CYS A 17 1.85 2.98 -11.81
C CYS A 17 2.52 2.39 -10.57
N SER A 18 1.81 2.32 -9.44
CA SER A 18 2.34 1.78 -8.18
C SER A 18 2.71 0.29 -8.27
N LYS A 19 2.06 -0.47 -9.15
CA LYS A 19 2.23 -1.93 -9.30
C LYS A 19 3.20 -2.32 -10.41
N ALA A 20 3.62 -1.38 -11.26
CA ALA A 20 4.57 -1.62 -12.33
C ALA A 20 5.81 -2.35 -11.82
N TYR A 21 6.15 -3.46 -12.47
CA TYR A 21 7.28 -4.31 -12.05
C TYR A 21 8.61 -3.76 -12.57
N GLN A 22 8.58 -3.12 -13.74
CA GLN A 22 9.75 -2.57 -14.39
C GLN A 22 9.75 -1.06 -14.29
N VAL A 23 10.94 -0.48 -14.09
CA VAL A 23 11.12 0.98 -14.09
C VAL A 23 10.71 1.59 -15.43
N VAL A 24 10.87 0.86 -16.55
CA VAL A 24 10.44 1.31 -17.88
C VAL A 24 8.91 1.49 -17.94
N GLU A 25 8.16 0.50 -17.46
CA GLU A 25 6.69 0.55 -17.39
C GLU A 25 6.23 1.67 -16.45
N PHE A 26 6.87 1.81 -15.29
CA PHE A 26 6.61 2.91 -14.36
C PHE A 26 6.77 4.28 -15.03
N ASN A 27 7.88 4.48 -15.74
CA ASN A 27 8.17 5.75 -16.42
C ASN A 27 7.15 6.06 -17.52
N GLN A 28 6.70 5.05 -18.27
CA GLN A 28 5.65 5.21 -19.27
C GLN A 28 4.33 5.66 -18.65
N ILE A 29 3.94 5.06 -17.52
CA ILE A 29 2.70 5.43 -16.83
C ILE A 29 2.84 6.80 -16.15
N MET A 30 3.99 7.13 -15.56
CA MET A 30 4.24 8.47 -15.01
C MET A 30 4.20 9.57 -16.08
N ALA A 31 4.63 9.27 -17.31
CA ALA A 31 4.48 10.21 -18.43
C ALA A 31 3.00 10.45 -18.78
N GLN A 32 2.14 9.41 -18.71
CA GLN A 32 0.70 9.57 -18.89
C GLN A 32 0.08 10.39 -17.76
N ILE A 33 0.44 10.12 -16.50
CA ILE A 33 -0.02 10.90 -15.34
C ILE A 33 0.39 12.37 -15.49
N ARG A 34 1.61 12.65 -15.94
CA ARG A 34 2.09 14.02 -16.19
C ARG A 34 1.29 14.72 -17.30
N GLY A 35 0.85 13.99 -18.32
CA GLY A 35 -0.03 14.52 -19.37
C GLY A 35 -1.45 14.85 -18.87
N ILE A 36 -1.94 14.14 -17.85
CA ILE A 36 -3.24 14.39 -17.23
C ILE A 36 -3.15 15.54 -16.23
N ASP A 37 -2.18 15.48 -15.31
CA ASP A 37 -1.92 16.49 -14.29
C ASP A 37 -0.43 16.51 -13.92
N ALA A 38 0.27 17.54 -14.39
CA ALA A 38 1.68 17.74 -14.11
C ALA A 38 1.98 17.96 -12.62
N ARG A 39 1.06 18.56 -11.85
CA ARG A 39 1.23 18.78 -10.41
C ARG A 39 1.12 17.47 -9.65
N ALA A 40 0.16 16.62 -10.03
CA ALA A 40 0.04 15.28 -9.46
C ALA A 40 1.30 14.44 -9.75
N ALA A 41 1.80 14.48 -10.99
CA ALA A 41 3.03 13.78 -11.34
C ALA A 41 4.24 14.28 -10.52
N GLN A 42 4.37 15.60 -10.35
CA GLN A 42 5.44 16.19 -9.54
C GLN A 42 5.35 15.75 -8.08
N TYR A 43 4.16 15.83 -7.48
CA TYR A 43 3.91 15.37 -6.12
C TYR A 43 4.30 13.89 -5.92
N LEU A 44 3.95 13.03 -6.87
CA LEU A 44 4.27 11.59 -6.80
C LEU A 44 5.78 11.31 -6.84
N ILE A 45 6.54 12.11 -7.58
CA ILE A 45 8.01 12.03 -7.61
C ILE A 45 8.59 12.55 -6.29
N GLU A 46 8.07 13.65 -5.75
CA GLU A 46 8.49 14.20 -4.45
C GLU A 46 8.16 13.27 -3.27
N ALA A 47 7.09 12.49 -3.37
CA ALA A 47 6.73 11.45 -2.41
C ALA A 47 7.70 10.25 -2.39
N ASP A 48 8.74 10.26 -3.22
CA ASP A 48 9.77 9.23 -3.41
C ASP A 48 9.17 7.87 -3.86
N PRO A 49 9.27 7.54 -5.17
CA PRO A 49 8.79 6.28 -5.73
C PRO A 49 9.27 5.03 -4.99
N LYS A 50 10.42 5.06 -4.30
CA LYS A 50 10.89 3.92 -3.51
C LYS A 50 9.92 3.54 -2.39
N LYS A 51 9.16 4.50 -1.86
CA LYS A 51 8.23 4.30 -0.74
C LYS A 51 6.90 3.68 -1.15
N TRP A 52 6.49 3.83 -2.41
CA TRP A 52 5.14 3.45 -2.84
C TRP A 52 5.09 2.65 -4.14
N ALA A 53 6.02 2.84 -5.07
CA ALA A 53 6.08 2.10 -6.33
C ALA A 53 6.85 0.79 -6.16
N ARG A 54 6.34 -0.30 -6.77
CA ARG A 54 6.94 -1.63 -6.70
C ARG A 54 8.28 -1.70 -7.44
N GLY A 55 8.34 -1.26 -8.70
CA GLY A 55 9.54 -1.34 -9.53
C GLY A 55 10.74 -0.52 -9.02
N HIS A 56 10.52 0.41 -8.08
CA HIS A 56 11.57 1.22 -7.45
C HIS A 56 12.00 0.71 -6.06
N PHE A 57 11.33 -0.32 -5.53
CA PHE A 57 11.66 -0.89 -4.22
C PHE A 57 12.59 -2.10 -4.40
N ASN A 58 13.78 -2.05 -3.77
CA ASN A 58 14.80 -3.10 -3.91
C ASN A 58 14.48 -4.40 -3.15
N GLY A 59 13.42 -4.42 -2.33
CA GLY A 59 12.99 -5.60 -1.58
C GLY A 59 11.77 -6.31 -2.17
N ARG A 60 11.38 -7.44 -1.59
CA ARG A 60 10.11 -8.09 -1.92
C ARG A 60 8.97 -7.41 -1.17
N ARG A 61 8.08 -6.70 -1.86
CA ARG A 61 6.77 -6.31 -1.31
C ARG A 61 5.77 -7.42 -1.57
N TYR A 62 5.53 -8.25 -0.57
CA TYR A 62 4.32 -9.07 -0.54
C TYR A 62 3.17 -8.09 -0.32
N CYS A 63 2.30 -7.89 -1.32
CA CYS A 63 1.03 -7.22 -1.09
C CYS A 63 0.16 -8.16 -0.25
N ILE A 64 0.45 -8.27 1.05
CA ILE A 64 -0.43 -8.92 2.01
C ILE A 64 -1.63 -7.99 2.16
N MET A 65 -2.56 -8.09 1.21
CA MET A 65 -3.84 -7.37 1.22
C MET A 65 -4.86 -8.09 2.09
N THR A 66 -4.55 -9.29 2.56
CA THR A 66 -5.41 -10.09 3.41
C THR A 66 -5.15 -9.73 4.86
N THR A 67 -6.18 -9.26 5.54
CA THR A 67 -6.22 -9.07 7.01
C THR A 67 -6.22 -10.38 7.77
N ASN A 68 -6.28 -11.54 7.10
CA ASN A 68 -6.34 -12.88 7.71
C ASN A 68 -5.33 -13.11 8.86
N ILE A 69 -4.08 -12.63 8.73
CA ILE A 69 -3.09 -12.75 9.80
C ILE A 69 -3.48 -11.88 11.00
N ALA A 70 -3.89 -10.64 10.75
CA ALA A 70 -4.35 -9.73 11.81
C ALA A 70 -5.65 -10.23 12.45
N GLU A 71 -6.59 -10.75 11.68
CA GLU A 71 -7.84 -11.34 12.16
C GLU A 71 -7.60 -12.57 13.02
N CYS A 72 -6.75 -13.49 12.56
CA CYS A 72 -6.36 -14.67 13.34
C CYS A 72 -5.67 -14.30 14.65
N LEU A 73 -4.75 -13.32 14.62
CA LEU A 73 -4.11 -12.82 15.84
C LEU A 73 -5.11 -12.10 16.76
N ASN A 74 -6.04 -11.33 16.23
CA ASN A 74 -7.08 -10.67 17.01
C ASN A 74 -8.03 -11.67 17.67
N ASP A 75 -8.31 -12.81 17.02
CA ASP A 75 -9.14 -13.87 17.59
C ASP A 75 -8.41 -14.60 18.73
N ILE A 76 -7.12 -14.94 18.54
CA ILE A 76 -6.28 -15.56 19.58
C ILE A 76 -6.13 -14.62 20.79
N LEU A 77 -5.95 -13.33 20.56
CA LEU A 77 -5.69 -12.34 21.62
C LEU A 77 -6.97 -11.71 22.19
N LYS A 78 -8.14 -12.16 21.74
CA LYS A 78 -9.43 -11.59 22.14
C LYS A 78 -9.62 -11.62 23.66
N ASP A 79 -9.23 -12.72 24.31
CA ASP A 79 -9.34 -12.89 25.77
C ASP A 79 -8.18 -12.22 26.54
N ALA A 80 -7.11 -11.84 25.84
CA ALA A 80 -5.93 -11.18 26.39
C ALA A 80 -5.96 -9.65 26.21
N GLN A 81 -7.03 -9.10 25.61
CA GLN A 81 -7.13 -7.68 25.27
C GLN A 81 -7.09 -6.75 26.49
N GLU A 82 -7.55 -7.23 27.65
CA GLU A 82 -7.55 -6.47 28.91
C GLU A 82 -6.25 -6.61 29.71
N LEU A 83 -5.29 -7.41 29.23
CA LEU A 83 -4.03 -7.58 29.92
C LEU A 83 -3.15 -6.32 29.79
N PRO A 84 -2.42 -5.93 30.85
CA PRO A 84 -1.33 -4.97 30.74
C PRO A 84 -0.34 -5.41 29.64
N VAL A 85 0.28 -4.46 28.94
CA VAL A 85 1.20 -4.75 27.82
C VAL A 85 2.26 -5.79 28.17
N THR A 86 2.80 -5.77 29.38
CA THR A 86 3.77 -6.77 29.86
C THR A 86 3.18 -8.18 29.93
N LYS A 87 1.94 -8.32 30.40
CA LYS A 87 1.20 -9.58 30.47
C LYS A 87 0.75 -10.08 29.10
N LEU A 88 0.39 -9.17 28.20
CA LEU A 88 0.09 -9.51 26.81
C LEU A 88 1.32 -10.08 26.09
N VAL A 89 2.50 -9.48 26.28
CA VAL A 89 3.76 -9.97 25.69
C VAL A 89 4.13 -11.35 26.26
N GLU A 90 4.02 -11.53 27.58
CA GLU A 90 4.21 -12.86 28.22
C GLU A 90 3.25 -13.91 27.63
N HIS A 91 1.98 -13.54 27.43
CA HIS A 91 0.97 -14.42 26.85
C HIS A 91 1.29 -14.80 25.40
N ILE A 92 1.67 -13.82 24.56
CA ILE A 92 2.09 -14.07 23.17
C ILE A 92 3.32 -14.98 23.12
N CYS A 93 4.33 -14.74 23.96
CA CYS A 93 5.53 -15.55 24.01
C CYS A 93 5.28 -16.98 24.51
N GLY A 94 4.23 -17.20 25.32
CA GLY A 94 3.82 -18.55 25.77
C GLY A 94 2.99 -19.33 24.74
N LEU A 95 2.50 -18.70 23.67
CA LEU A 95 1.74 -19.34 22.59
C LEU A 95 2.63 -19.85 21.45
N LEU A 96 3.93 -19.49 21.45
CA LEU A 96 4.94 -19.89 20.48
C LEU A 96 5.82 -21.02 21.03
#